data_AF-A0A1Q2MD89-F1
#
_entry.id   AF-A0A1Q2MD89-F1
#
_cell.length_a   1.000
_cell.length_b   1.000
_cell.length_c   1.000
_cell.angle_alpha   90.00
_cell.angle_beta   90.00
_cell.angle_gamma   90.00
#
_symmetry.space_group_name_H-M   'P 1'
#
loop_
_entity.id
_entity.type
_entity.pdbx_description
1 polymer ?
#
loop_
_entity_poly.entity_id
_entity_poly.type
_entity_poly.pdbx_seq_one_letter_code
_entity_poly.pdbx_strand_id
1 'polypeptide(L)'
;MEDKLKYLISKALESGAASAGIISPGDIRFDKGFRLACEQNSCGQYGTNWMCPPAVGPLEDLIPRVKEYSKGVVFQTVYQLEDSFDFEGMMKAADVHRDVLNVFMIIYLNMMNTDRCFRSTRGHVKSVMNAPILRASRAVFRKRQLLP
;
A
#
# COMPACT_ATOMS: atom_id res chain seq x y z
N MET A 1 13.58 1.21 -16.38
CA MET A 1 13.06 1.17 -14.98
C MET A 1 12.58 2.53 -14.52
N GLU A 2 13.31 3.60 -14.82
CA GLU A 2 12.94 4.97 -14.46
C GLU A 2 11.57 5.40 -15.02
N ASP A 3 11.24 4.98 -16.24
CA ASP A 3 9.94 5.28 -16.85
C ASP A 3 8.77 4.65 -16.11
N LYS A 4 8.96 3.46 -15.52
CA LYS A 4 7.94 2.81 -14.70
C LYS A 4 7.71 3.55 -13.39
N LEU A 5 8.77 4.05 -12.76
CA LEU A 5 8.66 4.86 -11.54
C LEU A 5 7.94 6.18 -11.84
N LYS A 6 8.26 6.84 -12.95
CA LYS A 6 7.55 8.05 -13.40
C LYS A 6 6.07 7.78 -13.67
N TYR A 7 5.76 6.65 -14.32
CA TYR A 7 4.38 6.21 -14.54
C TYR A 7 3.64 5.97 -13.21
N LEU A 8 4.26 5.28 -12.25
CA LEU A 8 3.64 5.05 -10.94
C LEU A 8 3.39 6.36 -10.20
N ILE A 9 4.33 7.31 -10.25
CA ILE A 9 4.15 8.65 -9.66
C ILE A 9 2.97 9.36 -10.28
N SER A 10 2.85 9.37 -11.62
CA SER A 10 1.71 10.00 -12.29
C SER A 10 0.40 9.36 -11.85
N LYS A 11 0.36 8.03 -11.73
CA LYS A 11 -0.83 7.29 -11.30
C LYS A 11 -1.18 7.51 -9.83
N ALA A 12 -0.20 7.69 -8.95
CA ALA A 12 -0.47 8.06 -7.55
C ALA A 12 -1.15 9.43 -7.48
N LEU A 13 -0.65 10.42 -8.23
CA LEU A 13 -1.24 11.76 -8.30
C LEU A 13 -2.65 11.74 -8.89
N GLU A 14 -2.86 11.02 -10.01
CA GLU A 14 -4.18 10.81 -10.61
C GLU A 14 -5.16 10.11 -9.67
N SER A 15 -4.67 9.25 -8.77
CA SER A 15 -5.48 8.52 -7.80
C SER A 15 -5.89 9.38 -6.59
N GLY A 16 -5.39 10.62 -6.48
CA GLY A 16 -5.73 11.55 -5.40
C GLY A 16 -4.61 11.79 -4.38
N ALA A 17 -3.39 11.34 -4.64
CA ALA A 17 -2.25 11.75 -3.81
C ALA A 17 -1.97 13.26 -3.99
N ALA A 18 -1.69 13.95 -2.88
CA ALA A 18 -1.30 15.36 -2.90
C ALA A 18 0.14 15.55 -3.41
N SER A 19 1.01 14.57 -3.14
CA SER A 19 2.38 14.54 -3.66
C SER A 19 2.88 13.10 -3.76
N ALA A 20 3.79 12.87 -4.69
CA ALA A 20 4.45 11.58 -4.91
C ALA A 20 5.89 11.79 -5.43
N GLY A 21 6.79 10.89 -5.06
CA GLY A 21 8.21 11.00 -5.39
C GLY A 21 8.97 9.68 -5.34
N ILE A 22 10.20 9.73 -5.85
CA ILE A 22 11.14 8.61 -5.76
C ILE A 22 11.97 8.79 -4.48
N ILE A 23 12.15 7.72 -3.72
CA ILE A 23 13.00 7.70 -2.53
C ILE A 23 14.06 6.59 -2.66
N SER A 24 15.29 6.86 -2.20
CA SER A 24 16.28 5.81 -2.00
C SER A 24 16.09 5.19 -0.62
N PRO A 25 16.15 3.86 -0.46
CA PRO A 25 16.14 3.23 0.86
C PRO A 25 17.26 3.72 1.80
N GLY A 26 18.35 4.25 1.24
CA GLY A 26 19.41 4.91 2.02
C GLY A 26 18.98 6.20 2.72
N ASP A 27 17.95 6.88 2.21
CA ASP A 27 17.42 8.12 2.78
C ASP A 27 16.41 7.86 3.92
N ILE A 28 15.96 6.62 4.07
CA ILE A 28 14.99 6.22 5.09
C ILE A 28 15.70 6.07 6.43
N ARG A 29 15.28 6.86 7.43
CA ARG A 29 15.73 6.72 8.81
C ARG A 29 14.89 5.65 9.52
N PHE A 30 15.56 4.57 9.92
CA PHE A 30 14.94 3.50 10.72
C PHE A 30 15.28 3.72 12.19
N ASP A 31 14.26 3.90 13.03
CA ASP A 31 14.40 4.07 14.47
C ASP A 31 13.69 2.93 15.22
N LYS A 32 14.42 2.26 16.10
CA LYS A 32 13.89 1.18 16.94
C LYS A 32 12.86 1.68 17.95
N GLY A 33 12.89 2.96 18.31
CA GLY A 33 11.91 3.61 19.19
C GLY A 33 10.48 3.45 18.69
N PHE A 34 10.25 3.46 17.37
CA PHE A 34 8.91 3.21 16.80
C PHE A 34 8.39 1.80 17.07
N ARG A 35 9.28 0.80 17.03
CA ARG A 35 8.94 -0.60 17.33
C ARG A 35 8.57 -0.77 18.80
N LEU A 36 9.33 -0.12 19.69
CA LEU A 36 9.06 -0.10 21.13
C LEU A 36 7.75 0.62 21.46
N ALA A 37 7.45 1.73 20.79
CA ALA A 37 6.16 2.43 20.94
C ALA A 37 4.98 1.56 20.46
N CYS A 38 5.16 0.80 19.38
CA CYS A 38 4.14 -0.14 18.91
C CYS A 38 3.89 -1.29 19.90
N GLU A 39 4.94 -1.79 20.56
CA GLU A 39 4.85 -2.82 21.62
C GLU A 39 4.07 -2.37 22.86
N GLN A 40 4.04 -1.07 23.14
CA GLN A 40 3.18 -0.51 24.20
C GLN A 40 1.69 -0.63 23.87
N ASN A 41 1.35 -0.95 22.61
CA ASN A 41 -0.01 -1.25 22.15
C ASN A 41 -1.06 -0.17 22.47
N SER A 42 -0.67 1.10 22.46
CA SER A 42 -1.60 2.22 22.71
C SER A 42 -2.76 2.27 21.70
N CYS A 43 -2.55 1.77 20.49
CA CYS A 43 -3.58 1.65 19.45
C CYS A 43 -4.44 0.37 19.55
N GLY A 44 -4.09 -0.58 20.42
CA GLY A 44 -4.81 -1.85 20.58
C GLY A 44 -4.61 -2.86 19.43
N GLN A 45 -3.73 -2.60 18.46
CA GLN A 45 -3.54 -3.44 17.28
C GLN A 45 -2.27 -4.30 17.31
N TYR A 46 -1.49 -4.28 18.39
CA TYR A 46 -0.26 -5.06 18.52
C TYR A 46 -0.55 -6.56 18.41
N GLY A 47 0.06 -7.24 17.43
CA GLY A 47 -0.17 -8.66 17.17
C GLY A 47 -1.57 -9.06 16.68
N THR A 48 -2.45 -8.10 16.34
CA THR A 48 -3.84 -8.40 15.90
C THR A 48 -3.99 -8.55 14.39
N ASN A 49 -3.00 -8.09 13.61
CA ASN A 49 -3.03 -8.14 12.15
C ASN A 49 -1.63 -8.40 11.57
N TRP A 50 -1.59 -8.86 10.33
CA TRP A 50 -0.34 -9.24 9.64
C TRP A 50 0.58 -8.06 9.31
N MET A 51 0.05 -6.83 9.27
CA MET A 51 0.87 -5.63 9.08
C MET A 51 1.47 -5.13 10.39
N CYS A 52 0.88 -5.50 11.52
CA CYS A 52 1.34 -5.11 12.83
C CYS A 52 2.51 -6.00 13.25
N PRO A 53 3.56 -5.42 13.82
CA PRO A 53 4.54 -6.22 14.52
C PRO A 53 3.91 -7.03 15.69
N PRO A 54 4.46 -8.19 16.07
CA PRO A 54 5.68 -8.82 15.56
C PRO A 54 5.46 -9.68 14.30
N ALA A 55 4.24 -9.79 13.77
CA ALA A 55 3.92 -10.73 12.69
C ALA A 55 4.72 -10.48 11.39
N VAL A 56 5.16 -9.24 11.17
CA VAL A 56 6.02 -8.84 10.04
C VAL A 56 7.49 -9.28 10.19
N GLY A 57 7.94 -9.67 11.40
CA GLY A 57 9.31 -10.06 11.71
C GLY A 57 10.14 -8.99 12.48
N PRO A 58 11.39 -9.31 12.85
CA PRO A 58 12.27 -8.41 13.58
C PRO A 58 12.84 -7.30 12.67
N LEU A 59 13.16 -6.14 13.25
CA LEU A 59 13.71 -5.01 12.49
C LEU A 59 15.08 -5.32 11.89
N GLU A 60 15.85 -6.15 12.58
CA GLU A 60 17.19 -6.61 12.18
C GLU A 60 17.15 -7.32 10.82
N ASP A 61 16.05 -7.99 10.48
CA ASP A 61 15.87 -8.68 9.20
C ASP A 61 15.20 -7.78 8.15
N LEU A 62 14.31 -6.88 8.59
CA LEU A 62 13.55 -6.02 7.67
C LEU A 62 14.40 -4.89 7.09
N ILE A 63 15.25 -4.26 7.89
CA ILE A 63 16.07 -3.14 7.43
C ILE A 63 17.02 -3.55 6.30
N PRO A 64 17.78 -4.66 6.40
CA PRO A 64 18.60 -5.15 5.29
C PRO A 64 17.79 -5.40 4.02
N ARG A 65 16.61 -6.05 4.14
CA ARG A 65 15.74 -6.33 2.99
C ARG A 65 15.26 -5.07 2.28
N VAL A 66 14.90 -4.03 3.04
CA VAL A 66 14.51 -2.74 2.45
C VAL A 66 15.69 -2.08 1.74
N LYS A 67 16.92 -2.25 2.24
CA LYS A 67 18.15 -1.71 1.65
C LYS A 67 18.61 -2.46 0.39
N GLU A 68 18.10 -3.66 0.11
CA GLU A 68 18.36 -4.37 -1.15
C GLU A 68 17.70 -3.68 -2.36
N TYR A 69 16.67 -2.86 -2.13
CA TYR A 69 16.03 -2.10 -3.19
C TYR A 69 16.85 -0.85 -3.54
N SER A 70 16.88 -0.49 -4.83
CA SER A 70 17.60 0.71 -5.29
C SER A 70 16.78 1.99 -5.18
N LYS A 71 15.47 1.89 -5.39
CA LYS A 71 14.52 3.01 -5.45
C LYS A 71 13.14 2.53 -4.99
N GLY A 72 12.38 3.40 -4.35
CA GLY A 72 10.97 3.21 -4.01
C GLY A 72 10.13 4.39 -4.50
N VAL A 73 8.81 4.20 -4.55
CA VAL A 73 7.85 5.29 -4.74
C VAL A 73 7.18 5.55 -3.40
N VAL A 74 7.15 6.82 -2.99
CA VAL A 74 6.42 7.28 -1.81
C VAL A 74 5.38 8.31 -2.25
N PHE A 75 4.21 8.29 -1.65
CA PHE A 75 3.18 9.29 -1.89
C PHE A 75 2.47 9.63 -0.58
N GLN A 76 1.88 10.82 -0.55
CA GLN A 76 1.15 11.33 0.61
C GLN A 76 -0.18 11.94 0.17
N THR A 77 -1.17 11.86 1.06
CA THR A 77 -2.41 12.62 0.99
C THR A 77 -2.40 13.65 2.11
N VAL A 78 -2.92 14.84 1.87
CA VAL A 78 -3.01 15.91 2.87
C VAL A 78 -4.47 16.20 3.13
N TYR A 79 -4.85 16.20 4.41
CA TYR A 79 -6.17 16.59 4.86
C TYR A 79 -6.04 17.72 5.85
N GLN A 80 -6.83 18.78 5.67
CA GLN A 80 -6.83 19.92 6.56
C GLN A 80 -7.79 19.66 7.72
N LEU A 81 -7.27 19.61 8.95
CA LEU A 81 -8.08 19.47 10.15
C LEU A 81 -8.74 20.80 10.51
N GLU A 82 -9.94 20.72 11.09
CA GLU A 82 -10.65 21.88 11.63
C GLU A 82 -9.97 22.40 12.91
N ASP A 83 -9.62 21.48 13.83
CA ASP A 83 -8.84 21.73 15.04
C ASP A 83 -8.02 20.50 15.48
N SER A 84 -7.33 20.59 16.63
CA SER A 84 -6.49 19.50 17.14
C SER A 84 -7.24 18.28 17.69
N PHE A 85 -8.56 18.39 17.87
CA PHE A 85 -9.44 17.35 18.42
C PHE A 85 -10.41 16.79 17.36
N ASP A 86 -10.25 17.16 16.08
CA ASP A 86 -11.04 16.68 14.94
C ASP A 86 -10.78 15.19 14.63
N PHE A 87 -11.26 14.32 15.52
CA PHE A 87 -11.12 12.87 15.40
C PHE A 87 -11.85 12.32 14.17
N GLU A 88 -13.02 12.87 13.86
CA GLU A 88 -13.78 12.44 12.68
C GLU A 88 -13.05 12.79 11.39
N GLY A 89 -12.48 13.99 11.29
CA GLY A 89 -11.66 14.42 10.16
C GLY A 89 -10.40 13.57 10.01
N MET A 90 -9.72 13.24 11.11
CA MET A 90 -8.57 12.33 11.11
C MET A 90 -8.95 10.94 10.56
N MET A 91 -10.09 10.38 10.98
CA MET A 91 -10.56 9.08 10.49
C MET A 91 -10.96 9.13 9.01
N LYS A 92 -11.67 10.18 8.58
CA LYS A 92 -12.02 10.40 7.16
C LYS A 92 -10.76 10.54 6.30
N ALA A 93 -9.75 11.26 6.77
CA ALA A 93 -8.48 11.39 6.08
C ALA A 93 -7.77 10.04 5.90
N ALA A 94 -7.78 9.18 6.93
CA ALA A 94 -7.23 7.84 6.87
C ALA A 94 -7.98 6.95 5.86
N ASP A 95 -9.31 7.05 5.80
CA ASP A 95 -10.12 6.31 4.83
C ASP A 95 -9.86 6.79 3.38
N VAL A 96 -9.76 8.11 3.14
CA VAL A 96 -9.36 8.64 1.83
C VAL A 96 -7.97 8.13 1.43
N HIS A 97 -7.00 8.19 2.34
CA HIS A 97 -5.66 7.67 2.06
C HIS A 97 -5.69 6.18 1.70
N ARG A 98 -6.49 5.38 2.41
CA ARG A 98 -6.68 3.96 2.12
C ARG A 98 -7.27 3.73 0.73
N ASP A 99 -8.24 4.55 0.32
CA ASP A 99 -8.83 4.44 -1.01
C ASP A 99 -7.81 4.75 -2.12
N VAL A 100 -7.01 5.81 -1.96
CA VAL A 100 -5.90 6.12 -2.87
C VAL A 100 -4.91 4.95 -2.93
N LEU A 101 -4.53 4.40 -1.77
CA LEU A 101 -3.62 3.26 -1.69
C LEU A 101 -4.17 2.03 -2.41
N ASN A 102 -5.46 1.71 -2.22
CA ASN A 102 -6.10 0.56 -2.86
C ASN A 102 -6.07 0.67 -4.39
N VAL A 103 -6.42 1.85 -4.92
CA VAL A 103 -6.37 2.11 -6.36
C VAL A 103 -4.94 2.02 -6.88
N PHE A 104 -4.00 2.66 -6.20
CA PHE A 104 -2.58 2.61 -6.55
C PHE A 104 -2.03 1.18 -6.57
N MET A 105 -2.39 0.35 -5.58
CA MET A 105 -1.98 -1.05 -5.51
C MET A 105 -2.50 -1.89 -6.68
N ILE A 106 -3.75 -1.66 -7.11
CA ILE A 106 -4.31 -2.33 -8.29
C ILE A 106 -3.49 -1.97 -9.55
N ILE A 107 -3.18 -0.68 -9.73
CA ILE A 107 -2.37 -0.20 -10.86
C ILE A 107 -0.98 -0.82 -10.84
N TYR A 108 -0.33 -0.81 -9.68
CA TYR A 108 0.99 -1.41 -9.49
C TYR A 108 0.98 -2.92 -9.80
N LEU A 109 0.02 -3.67 -9.27
CA LEU A 109 -0.09 -5.11 -9.52
C LEU A 109 -0.37 -5.41 -10.99
N ASN A 110 -1.21 -4.63 -11.67
CA ASN A 110 -1.47 -4.77 -13.10
C ASN A 110 -0.20 -4.54 -13.92
N MET A 111 0.56 -3.49 -13.61
CA MET A 111 1.85 -3.23 -14.25
C MET A 111 2.83 -4.40 -14.05
N MET A 112 2.97 -4.89 -12.82
CA MET A 112 3.86 -6.02 -12.51
C MET A 112 3.40 -7.35 -13.15
N ASN A 113 2.10 -7.54 -13.33
CA ASN A 113 1.55 -8.73 -14.01
C ASN A 113 1.75 -8.66 -15.52
N THR A 114 1.68 -7.48 -16.14
CA THR A 114 2.01 -7.31 -17.57
C THR A 114 3.46 -7.67 -17.87
N ASP A 115 4.38 -7.39 -16.93
CA ASP A 115 5.80 -7.77 -17.06
C ASP A 115 6.04 -9.28 -16.95
N ARG A 116 5.24 -10.00 -16.15
CA ARG A 116 5.30 -11.48 -16.09
C ARG A 116 4.78 -12.13 -17.37
N CYS A 117 3.78 -11.54 -18.02
CA CYS A 117 3.23 -12.05 -19.28
C CYS A 117 4.26 -11.99 -20.42
N PHE A 118 5.17 -11.01 -20.40
CA PHE A 118 6.22 -10.88 -21.42
C PHE A 118 7.40 -11.86 -21.24
N ARG A 119 7.61 -12.42 -20.04
CA ARG A 119 8.68 -13.40 -19.78
C ARG A 119 8.31 -14.85 -20.09
N SER A 120 7.05 -15.19 -20.35
CA SER A 120 6.64 -16.56 -20.67
C SER A 120 6.53 -16.90 -22.16
N THR A 121 6.86 -15.98 -23.08
CA THR A 121 6.84 -16.25 -24.52
C THR A 121 8.14 -16.88 -25.04
N ARG A 122 8.56 -17.98 -24.41
CA ARG A 122 9.26 -19.10 -25.07
C ARG A 122 8.68 -20.40 -24.54
N GLY A 123 7.58 -20.83 -25.16
CA GLY A 123 6.98 -22.14 -24.91
C GLY A 123 5.48 -22.10 -24.65
N HIS A 124 4.70 -22.10 -25.72
CA HIS A 124 3.41 -22.79 -25.87
C HIS A 124 2.35 -22.72 -24.72
N VAL A 125 1.26 -21.97 -25.04
CA VAL A 125 -0.17 -22.12 -24.63
C VAL A 125 -0.51 -21.82 -23.14
N LYS A 126 -1.60 -21.14 -22.74
CA LYS A 126 -2.89 -20.76 -23.33
C LYS A 126 -3.30 -19.36 -22.87
N SER A 127 -4.03 -18.65 -23.76
CA SER A 127 -4.94 -17.56 -23.40
C SER A 127 -5.67 -17.87 -22.09
N VAL A 128 -5.56 -16.98 -21.10
CA VAL A 128 -6.58 -16.84 -20.06
C VAL A 128 -7.09 -15.42 -20.16
N MET A 129 -8.29 -15.35 -20.73
CA MET A 129 -9.13 -14.18 -20.88
C MET A 129 -9.28 -13.39 -19.57
N ASN A 130 -9.51 -12.10 -19.76
CA ASN A 130 -9.94 -11.13 -18.75
C ASN A 130 -11.10 -11.59 -17.84
N ALA A 131 -11.06 -11.03 -16.62
CA ALA A 131 -12.12 -10.84 -15.61
C ALA A 131 -12.36 -11.98 -14.61
N PRO A 132 -12.62 -11.72 -13.28
CA PRO A 132 -13.14 -10.49 -12.68
C PRO A 132 -12.62 -10.16 -11.24
N ILE A 133 -11.72 -9.18 -11.06
CA ILE A 133 -11.43 -8.65 -9.70
C ILE A 133 -12.39 -7.50 -9.34
N LEU A 134 -13.02 -6.87 -10.34
CA LEU A 134 -14.00 -5.79 -10.18
C LEU A 134 -15.37 -6.22 -9.61
N ARG A 135 -15.60 -7.51 -9.32
CA ARG A 135 -16.83 -7.98 -8.64
C ARG A 135 -16.66 -8.23 -7.13
N ALA A 136 -15.43 -8.27 -6.62
CA ALA A 136 -15.20 -8.53 -5.19
C ALA A 136 -15.54 -7.33 -4.31
N SER A 137 -15.30 -6.10 -4.77
CA SER A 137 -15.55 -4.89 -3.96
C SER A 137 -17.04 -4.55 -3.77
N ARG A 138 -17.96 -5.14 -4.57
CA ARG A 138 -19.41 -5.01 -4.37
C ARG A 138 -20.04 -6.17 -3.59
N ALA A 139 -19.35 -7.31 -3.48
CA ALA A 139 -19.86 -8.50 -2.79
C ALA A 139 -19.56 -8.50 -1.28
N VAL A 140 -18.49 -7.82 -0.84
CA VAL A 140 -18.18 -7.67 0.59
C VAL A 140 -19.17 -6.72 1.29
N PHE A 141 -19.76 -5.76 0.56
CA PHE A 141 -20.69 -4.78 1.14
C PHE A 141 -22.14 -5.28 1.29
N ARG A 142 -22.56 -6.35 0.61
CA ARG A 142 -23.93 -6.89 0.72
C ARG A 142 -24.12 -8.05 1.69
N LYS A 143 -23.04 -8.66 2.21
CA LYS A 143 -23.15 -9.73 3.21
C LYS A 143 -23.31 -9.26 4.66
N ARG A 144 -23.30 -7.94 4.92
CA ARG A 144 -23.50 -7.39 6.27
C ARG A 144 -24.95 -7.02 6.61
N GLN A 145 -25.91 -7.31 5.73
CA GLN A 145 -27.31 -6.90 5.89
C GLN A 145 -28.32 -8.06 5.97
N LEU A 146 -27.86 -9.31 5.94
CA LEU A 146 -28.72 -10.48 6.12
C LEU A 146 -27.93 -11.57 6.86
N LEU A 147 -28.07 -11.60 8.17
CA LEU A 147 -28.17 -12.76 9.07
C LEU A 147 -28.55 -12.19 10.47
N PRO A 148 -29.35 -12.93 11.26
CA PRO A 148 -30.21 -12.39 12.33
C PRO A 148 -29.48 -11.76 13.51
#